data_AF-A0A925VWX9-F1
#
_entry.id   AF-A0A925VWX9-F1
#
_cell.length_a   1.000
_cell.length_b   1.000
_cell.length_c   1.000
_cell.angle_alpha   90.00
_cell.angle_beta   90.00
_cell.angle_gamma   90.00
#
_symmetry.space_group_name_H-M   'P 1'
#
loop_
_entity.id
_entity.type
_entity.pdbx_description
1 polymer ?
#
loop_
_entity_poly.entity_id
_entity_poly.type
_entity_poly.pdbx_seq_one_letter_code
_entity_poly.pdbx_strand_id
1 'polypeptide(L)'
;MAVNIKIDRVEELLDELAALTGESKTQTIRRALEERRDRLVRSGVTPAGADRLQRLLESEIWPSLSAGVPRKRISKAEEEAILGYGPDGV
;
A
#
# COMPACT_ATOMS: atom_id res chain seq x y z
N MET A 1 -0.25 -23.17 -5.16
CA MET A 1 -0.04 -23.03 -6.61
C MET A 1 1.47 -22.97 -6.84
N ALA A 2 2.03 -23.81 -7.70
CA ALA A 2 3.47 -23.82 -8.00
C ALA A 2 3.79 -22.73 -9.03
N VAL A 3 4.86 -21.96 -8.82
CA VAL A 3 5.32 -20.94 -9.77
C VAL A 3 6.35 -21.60 -10.70
N ASN A 4 6.08 -21.61 -12.00
CA ASN A 4 7.03 -22.07 -13.01
C ASN A 4 7.72 -20.84 -13.63
N ILE A 5 9.03 -20.70 -13.40
CA ILE A 5 9.82 -19.58 -13.91
C ILE A 5 10.79 -20.14 -14.94
N LYS A 6 10.60 -19.78 -16.22
CA LYS A 6 11.48 -20.14 -17.34
C LYS A 6 12.03 -18.88 -17.99
N ILE A 7 12.94 -18.24 -17.29
CA ILE A 7 13.64 -17.04 -17.75
C ILE A 7 15.11 -17.27 -17.46
N ASP A 8 15.94 -17.35 -18.50
CA ASP A 8 17.36 -17.72 -18.40
C ASP A 8 18.10 -16.88 -17.35
N ARG A 9 17.82 -15.56 -17.32
CA ARG A 9 18.43 -14.66 -16.35
C ARG A 9 18.09 -14.98 -14.90
N VAL A 10 16.92 -15.56 -14.63
CA VAL A 10 16.56 -16.01 -13.28
C VAL A 10 17.38 -17.23 -12.88
N GLU A 11 17.62 -18.16 -13.81
CA GLU A 11 18.44 -19.34 -13.53
C GLU A 11 19.89 -18.95 -13.22
N GLU A 12 20.48 -18.05 -14.02
CA GLU A 12 21.82 -17.51 -13.77
C GLU A 12 21.93 -16.87 -12.38
N LEU A 13 20.98 -16.00 -12.01
CA LEU A 13 20.97 -15.34 -10.70
C LEU A 13 20.80 -16.35 -9.56
N LEU A 14 20.04 -17.42 -9.77
CA LEU A 14 19.89 -18.48 -8.77
C LEU A 14 21.17 -19.28 -8.61
N ASP A 15 21.87 -19.58 -9.69
CA ASP A 15 23.16 -20.28 -9.64
C ASP A 15 24.24 -19.41 -8.99
N GLU A 16 24.32 -18.13 -9.33
CA GLU A 16 25.21 -17.16 -8.67
C GLU A 16 24.95 -17.09 -7.16
N LEU A 17 23.70 -16.89 -6.74
CA LEU A 17 23.35 -16.77 -5.34
C LEU A 17 23.50 -18.09 -4.58
N ALA A 18 23.14 -19.22 -5.17
CA ALA A 18 23.34 -20.54 -4.57
C ALA A 18 24.83 -20.85 -4.38
N ALA A 19 25.69 -20.48 -5.34
CA ALA A 19 27.13 -20.62 -5.21
C ALA A 19 27.71 -19.75 -4.08
N LEU A 20 27.18 -18.54 -3.89
CA LEU A 20 27.61 -17.62 -2.84
C LEU A 20 27.15 -18.04 -1.44
N THR A 21 25.93 -18.57 -1.31
CA THR A 21 25.32 -18.87 0.01
C THR A 21 25.36 -20.34 0.39
N GLY A 22 25.62 -21.24 -0.56
CA GLY A 22 25.49 -22.70 -0.39
C GLY A 22 24.04 -23.17 -0.26
N GLU A 23 23.06 -22.31 -0.52
CA GLU A 23 21.64 -22.64 -0.41
C GLU A 23 21.12 -23.33 -1.68
N SER A 24 20.03 -24.10 -1.55
CA SER A 24 19.32 -24.64 -2.72
C SER A 24 18.61 -23.54 -3.51
N LYS A 25 18.43 -23.70 -4.83
CA LYS A 25 17.69 -22.75 -5.68
C LYS A 25 16.34 -22.34 -5.07
N THR A 26 15.59 -23.29 -4.51
CA THR A 26 14.32 -23.03 -3.83
C THR A 26 14.47 -22.15 -2.59
N GLN A 27 15.50 -22.40 -1.78
CA GLN A 27 15.78 -21.60 -0.59
C GLN A 27 16.23 -20.18 -0.96
N THR A 28 17.06 -20.05 -2.01
CA THR A 28 17.46 -18.76 -2.58
C THR A 28 16.25 -17.95 -3.03
N ILE A 29 15.31 -18.55 -3.78
CA ILE A 29 14.06 -17.88 -4.20
C ILE A 29 13.26 -17.43 -2.97
N ARG A 30 13.04 -18.34 -2.02
CA ARG A 30 12.25 -18.04 -0.81
C ARG A 30 12.84 -16.84 -0.08
N ARG A 31 14.14 -16.87 0.17
CA ARG A 31 14.86 -15.83 0.91
C ARG A 31 14.87 -14.49 0.17
N ALA A 32 15.10 -14.50 -1.15
CA ALA A 32 15.05 -13.28 -1.96
C ALA A 32 13.67 -12.61 -1.93
N LEU A 33 12.59 -13.40 -1.94
CA LEU A 33 11.22 -12.89 -1.82
C LEU A 33 10.94 -12.31 -0.43
N GLU A 34 11.38 -12.99 0.64
CA GLU A 34 11.27 -12.53 2.02
C GLU A 34 12.02 -11.22 2.23
N GLU A 35 13.28 -11.14 1.79
CA GLU A 35 14.10 -9.93 1.88
C GLU A 35 13.49 -8.77 1.08
N ARG A 36 12.93 -9.04 -0.11
CA ARG A 36 12.24 -8.02 -0.91
C ARG A 36 10.99 -7.51 -0.22
N ARG A 37 10.16 -8.40 0.34
CA ARG A 37 8.96 -8.05 1.11
C ARG A 37 9.34 -7.19 2.31
N ASP A 38 10.30 -7.63 3.10
CA ASP A 38 10.68 -6.95 4.33
C ASP A 38 11.30 -5.58 4.04
N ARG A 39 12.07 -5.46 2.96
CA ARG A 39 12.56 -4.15 2.48
C ARG A 39 11.41 -3.22 2.11
N LEU A 40 10.38 -3.71 1.43
CA LEU A 40 9.20 -2.92 1.06
C LEU A 40 8.42 -2.46 2.29
N VAL A 41 8.18 -3.37 3.25
CA VAL A 41 7.52 -3.04 4.53
C VAL A 41 8.30 -1.97 5.30
N ARG A 42 9.63 -2.11 5.41
CA ARG A 42 10.49 -1.12 6.07
C ARG A 42 10.49 0.23 5.36
N SER A 43 10.41 0.24 4.03
CA SER A 43 10.36 1.49 3.24
C SER A 43 9.03 2.24 3.34
N GLY A 44 8.06 1.76 4.13
CA GLY A 44 6.73 2.38 4.24
C GLY A 44 5.88 2.21 2.98
N VAL A 45 6.36 1.45 1.99
CA VAL A 45 5.58 1.02 0.82
C VAL A 45 4.56 0.00 1.30
N THR A 46 3.44 0.51 1.80
CA THR A 46 2.26 -0.30 2.02
C THR A 46 1.67 -0.62 0.65
N PRO A 47 1.40 -1.90 0.33
CA PRO A 47 0.45 -2.20 -0.72
C PRO A 47 -0.84 -1.51 -0.30
N ALA A 48 -1.27 -0.53 -1.08
CA ALA A 48 -2.51 0.20 -0.86
C ALA A 48 -2.55 1.14 0.37
N GLY A 49 -1.75 2.20 0.35
CA GLY A 49 -1.97 3.36 1.24
C GLY A 49 -3.41 3.89 1.17
N ALA A 50 -4.01 3.87 -0.03
CA ALA A 50 -5.42 4.17 -0.24
C ALA A 50 -6.34 3.15 0.48
N ASP A 51 -6.19 1.83 0.26
CA ASP A 51 -7.07 0.84 0.89
C ASP A 51 -6.88 0.75 2.41
N ARG A 52 -5.68 1.07 2.93
CA ARG A 52 -5.44 1.15 4.38
C ARG A 52 -6.13 2.38 4.96
N LEU A 53 -5.98 3.55 4.33
CA LEU A 53 -6.65 4.77 4.75
C LEU A 53 -8.18 4.61 4.66
N GLN A 54 -8.68 4.03 3.58
CA GLN A 54 -10.09 3.78 3.39
C GLN A 54 -10.66 2.82 4.44
N ARG A 55 -9.96 1.72 4.74
CA ARG A 55 -10.38 0.82 5.84
C ARG A 55 -10.42 1.52 7.19
N LEU A 56 -9.41 2.34 7.52
CA LEU A 56 -9.38 3.11 8.76
C LEU A 56 -10.57 4.09 8.85
N LEU A 57 -10.85 4.79 7.74
CA LEU A 57 -11.99 5.70 7.65
C LEU A 57 -13.31 4.95 7.83
N GLU A 58 -13.47 3.79 7.20
CA GLU A 58 -14.68 2.97 7.26
C GLU A 58 -14.91 2.28 8.60
N SER A 59 -13.87 1.72 9.23
CA SER A 59 -14.02 0.88 10.42
C SER A 59 -13.92 1.65 11.73
N GLU A 60 -13.17 2.74 11.78
CA GLU A 60 -12.86 3.45 13.02
C GLU A 60 -13.40 4.88 13.02
N ILE A 61 -13.03 5.68 12.00
CA ILE A 61 -13.30 7.13 12.03
C ILE A 61 -14.78 7.42 11.74
N TRP A 62 -15.34 6.99 10.60
CA TRP A 62 -16.73 7.27 10.26
C TRP A 62 -17.76 6.71 11.24
N PRO A 63 -17.60 5.50 11.80
CA PRO A 63 -18.51 5.01 12.85
C PRO A 63 -18.41 5.82 14.16
N SER A 64 -17.24 6.39 14.48
CA SER A 64 -17.04 7.23 15.68
C SER A 64 -17.63 8.64 15.54
N LEU A 65 -17.81 9.14 14.30
CA LEU A 65 -18.53 10.36 14.00
C LEU A 65 -20.02 10.10 14.23
N SER A 66 -20.47 10.34 15.47
CA SER A 66 -21.80 10.03 15.98
C SER A 66 -22.96 10.53 15.09
N ALA A 67 -24.12 9.89 15.25
CA ALA A 67 -25.39 10.10 14.54
C ALA A 67 -25.97 11.54 14.51
N GLY A 68 -25.24 12.52 15.05
CA GLY A 68 -25.58 13.94 15.07
C GLY A 68 -24.90 14.79 14.00
N VAL A 69 -23.91 14.26 13.25
CA VAL A 69 -23.36 14.96 12.09
C VAL A 69 -24.24 14.64 10.88
N PRO A 70 -24.96 15.60 10.30
CA PRO A 70 -25.74 15.34 9.10
C PRO A 70 -24.75 14.90 8.01
N ARG A 71 -24.97 13.75 7.38
CA ARG A 71 -24.43 13.45 6.03
C ARG A 71 -25.06 14.40 4.99
N LYS A 72 -25.16 15.68 5.30
CA LYS A 72 -25.61 16.69 4.35
C LYS A 72 -24.47 16.91 3.39
N ARG A 73 -24.75 16.70 2.12
CA ARG A 73 -23.96 17.34 1.07
C ARG A 73 -24.04 18.85 1.33
N ILE A 74 -22.88 19.46 1.56
CA ILE A 74 -22.78 20.92 1.56
C ILE A 74 -23.09 21.42 0.16
N SER A 75 -23.77 22.55 0.08
CA SER A 75 -23.98 23.26 -1.17
C SER A 75 -22.66 23.86 -1.66
N LYS A 76 -22.57 24.16 -2.96
CA LYS A 76 -21.40 24.80 -3.55
C LYS A 76 -21.03 26.11 -2.84
N ALA A 77 -22.02 26.89 -2.42
CA ALA A 77 -21.82 28.13 -1.70
C ALA A 77 -21.23 27.92 -0.29
N GLU A 78 -21.67 26.87 0.42
CA GLU A 78 -21.10 26.49 1.72
C GLU A 78 -19.66 25.97 1.56
N GLU A 79 -19.41 25.17 0.53
CA GLU A 79 -18.07 24.68 0.19
C GLU A 79 -17.12 25.84 -0.13
N GLU A 80 -17.54 26.78 -0.98
CA GLU A 80 -16.77 27.98 -1.30
C GLU A 80 -16.51 28.84 -0.06
N ALA A 81 -17.47 29.00 0.83
CA ALA A 81 -17.27 29.73 2.10
C ALA A 81 -16.27 29.02 3.04
N ILE A 82 -16.31 27.69 3.15
CA ILE A 82 -15.37 26.90 3.97
C ILE A 82 -13.95 26.98 3.39
N LEU A 83 -13.82 26.95 2.06
CA LEU A 83 -12.54 27.02 1.36
C LEU A 83 -11.97 28.45 1.28
N GLY A 84 -12.77 29.46 1.66
CA GLY A 84 -12.38 30.87 1.58
C GLY A 84 -12.52 31.48 0.17
N TYR A 85 -13.30 30.86 -0.72
CA TYR A 85 -13.71 31.37 -2.03
C TYR A 85 -15.07 32.10 -2.00
N GLY A 86 -15.59 32.40 -0.81
CA GLY A 86 -16.84 33.14 -0.65
C GLY A 86 -16.74 34.61 -1.08
N PRO A 87 -17.79 35.42 -0.88
CA PRO A 87 -17.81 36.84 -1.25
C PRO A 87 -16.72 37.68 -0.56
N ASP A 88 -16.16 37.19 0.57
CA ASP A 88 -15.04 37.77 1.30
C ASP A 88 -13.70 37.07 1.03
N GLY A 89 -13.64 36.20 0.01
CA GLY A 89 -12.44 35.46 -0.39
C GLY A 89 -11.39 36.32 -1.10
N VAL A 90 -10.15 35.83 -1.15
CA VAL A 90 -9.04 36.44 -1.93
C VAL A 90 -9.29 36.32 -3.43
#